data_AF-A0A519TD42-F1
#
_entry.id   AF-A0A519TD42-F1
#
_cell.length_a   1.000
_cell.length_b   1.000
_cell.length_c   1.000
_cell.angle_alpha   90.00
_cell.angle_beta   90.00
_cell.angle_gamma   90.00
#
_symmetry.space_group_name_H-M   'P 1'
#
loop_
_entity.id
_entity.type
_entity.pdbx_description
1 polymer ?
#
loop_
_entity_poly.entity_id
_entity_poly.type
_entity_poly.pdbx_seq_one_letter_code
_entity_poly.pdbx_strand_id
1 'polypeptide(L)'
;PWQHVLNHHKYQNNYDYNKSILLVNAVPHFDTGFLLLTEREAPVSPISMVHYSTYTQEIDLLDQLTNVAAQTQCLVSAGGRYAGSFPFGQAQYPGVADYADGIDTMEFLAAEL
;
A
#
# COMPACT_ATOMS: atom_id res chain seq x y z
N PRO A 1 16.15 -11.08 3.90
CA PRO A 1 16.94 -9.82 4.06
C PRO A 1 16.30 -8.82 5.05
N TRP A 2 14.96 -8.68 5.07
CA TRP A 2 14.28 -7.63 5.86
C TRP A 2 13.84 -8.03 7.28
N GLN A 3 14.09 -9.26 7.71
CA GLN A 3 13.68 -9.77 9.03
C GLN A 3 14.19 -8.94 10.22
N HIS A 4 15.30 -8.21 10.06
CA HIS A 4 15.87 -7.33 11.08
C HIS A 4 14.91 -6.21 11.54
N VAL A 5 13.85 -5.91 10.78
CA VAL A 5 12.78 -4.98 11.20
C VAL A 5 12.14 -5.41 12.52
N LEU A 6 12.12 -6.72 12.83
CA LEU A 6 11.63 -7.23 14.11
C LEU A 6 12.49 -6.81 15.31
N ASN A 7 13.73 -6.38 15.10
CA ASN A 7 14.55 -5.83 16.20
C ASN A 7 13.97 -4.50 16.71
N HIS A 8 13.05 -3.87 15.98
CA HIS A 8 12.29 -2.73 16.47
C HIS A 8 11.10 -3.20 17.30
N HIS A 9 11.19 -3.08 18.62
CA HIS A 9 10.22 -3.62 19.58
C HIS A 9 8.76 -3.24 19.27
N LYS A 10 8.49 -1.99 18.84
CA LYS A 10 7.11 -1.59 18.51
C LYS A 10 6.58 -2.32 17.28
N TYR A 11 7.43 -2.62 16.31
CA TYR A 11 7.04 -3.35 15.10
C TYR A 11 6.78 -4.82 15.42
N GLN A 12 7.68 -5.44 16.19
CA GLN A 12 7.51 -6.81 16.69
C GLN A 12 6.21 -6.96 17.49
N ASN A 13 5.91 -6.03 18.39
CA ASN A 13 4.67 -6.08 19.17
C ASN A 13 3.41 -6.03 18.27
N ASN A 14 3.40 -5.21 17.22
CA ASN A 14 2.30 -5.17 16.26
C ASN A 14 2.20 -6.47 15.45
N TYR A 15 3.35 -7.01 15.06
CA TYR A 15 3.43 -8.29 14.35
C TYR A 15 2.85 -9.43 15.17
N ASP A 16 3.29 -9.61 16.41
CA ASP A 16 2.82 -10.68 17.29
C ASP A 16 1.34 -10.53 17.66
N TYR A 17 0.88 -9.29 17.89
CA TYR A 17 -0.53 -8.97 18.14
C TYR A 17 -1.42 -9.36 16.95
N ASN A 18 -1.09 -8.87 15.75
CA ASN A 18 -1.87 -9.15 14.55
C ASN A 18 -1.84 -10.63 14.20
N LYS A 19 -0.67 -11.28 14.30
CA LYS A 19 -0.54 -12.74 14.10
C LYS A 19 -1.45 -13.52 15.05
N SER A 20 -1.48 -13.15 16.33
CA SER A 20 -2.34 -13.80 17.32
C SER A 20 -3.82 -13.68 16.95
N ILE A 21 -4.26 -12.50 16.50
CA ILE A 21 -5.64 -12.27 16.03
C ILE A 21 -5.98 -13.15 14.83
N LEU A 22 -5.09 -13.22 13.84
CA LEU A 22 -5.33 -14.03 12.63
C LEU A 22 -5.42 -15.52 12.97
N LEU A 23 -4.53 -16.01 13.84
CA LEU A 23 -4.52 -17.41 14.29
C LEU A 23 -5.78 -17.76 15.10
N VAL A 24 -6.16 -16.93 16.08
CA VAL A 24 -7.36 -17.15 16.91
C VAL A 24 -8.63 -17.19 16.06
N ASN A 25 -8.72 -16.33 15.06
CA ASN A 25 -9.88 -16.26 14.17
C ASN A 25 -9.81 -17.23 12.98
N ALA A 26 -8.78 -18.08 12.90
CA ALA A 26 -8.54 -18.99 11.77
C ALA A 26 -8.60 -18.27 10.39
N VAL A 27 -8.16 -17.02 10.33
CA VAL A 27 -8.14 -16.24 9.09
C VAL A 27 -6.97 -16.72 8.23
N PRO A 28 -7.18 -17.13 6.97
CA PRO A 28 -6.08 -17.50 6.09
C PRO A 28 -5.10 -16.33 5.88
N HIS A 29 -3.82 -16.60 6.05
CA HIS A 29 -2.75 -15.61 5.87
C HIS A 29 -1.44 -16.29 5.52
N PHE A 30 -0.55 -15.57 4.83
CA PHE A 30 0.84 -15.98 4.72
C PHE A 30 1.67 -15.27 5.79
N ASP A 31 2.62 -16.01 6.35
CA ASP A 31 3.53 -15.55 7.38
C ASP A 31 4.97 -15.71 6.85
N THR A 32 5.67 -14.59 6.67
CA THR A 32 7.08 -14.58 6.20
C THR A 32 8.10 -14.57 7.34
N GLY A 33 7.63 -14.66 8.58
CA GLY A 33 8.42 -14.56 9.80
C GLY A 33 8.74 -13.13 10.23
N PHE A 34 8.22 -12.11 9.54
CA PHE A 34 8.31 -10.68 9.91
C PHE A 34 7.27 -9.80 9.22
N LEU A 35 6.53 -10.31 8.22
CA LEU A 35 5.42 -9.63 7.56
C LEU A 35 4.28 -10.64 7.38
N LEU A 36 3.05 -10.19 7.62
CA LEU A 36 1.84 -10.97 7.38
C LEU A 36 1.16 -10.51 6.08
N LEU A 37 0.74 -11.43 5.24
CA LEU A 37 -0.06 -11.15 4.04
C LEU A 37 -1.45 -11.71 4.23
N THR A 38 -2.48 -10.91 3.98
CA THR A 38 -3.87 -11.34 4.11
C THR A 38 -4.68 -10.88 2.90
N GLU A 39 -5.51 -11.78 2.36
CA GLU A 39 -6.36 -11.45 1.23
C GLU A 39 -7.51 -10.56 1.69
N ARG A 40 -7.50 -9.27 1.32
CA ARG A 40 -8.50 -8.26 1.68
C ARG A 40 -8.48 -7.11 0.67
N GLU A 41 -9.65 -6.54 0.39
CA GLU A 41 -9.80 -5.37 -0.50
C GLU A 41 -9.56 -4.03 0.21
N ALA A 42 -9.55 -4.01 1.54
CA ALA A 42 -9.38 -2.77 2.31
C ALA A 42 -7.99 -2.14 2.04
N PRO A 43 -7.91 -0.85 1.66
CA PRO A 43 -6.65 -0.23 1.24
C PRO A 43 -5.66 -0.02 2.39
N VAL A 44 -6.15 0.09 3.62
CA VAL A 44 -5.32 0.31 4.81
C VAL A 44 -5.12 -1.01 5.54
N SER A 45 -3.85 -1.42 5.71
CA SER A 45 -3.48 -2.56 6.54
C SER A 45 -2.90 -2.10 7.89
N PRO A 46 -3.06 -2.92 8.96
CA PRO A 46 -2.34 -2.70 10.20
C PRO A 46 -0.82 -2.77 10.02
N ILE A 47 -0.06 -2.23 10.98
CA ILE A 47 1.40 -2.37 11.01
C ILE A 47 1.78 -3.85 10.99
N SER A 48 2.83 -4.17 10.23
CA SER A 48 3.34 -5.54 10.01
C SER A 48 2.43 -6.44 9.17
N MET A 49 1.38 -5.88 8.56
CA MET A 49 0.50 -6.57 7.62
C MET A 49 0.48 -5.87 6.26
N VAL A 50 0.27 -6.64 5.20
CA VAL A 50 -0.03 -6.15 3.84
C VAL A 50 -1.28 -6.88 3.34
N HIS A 51 -2.23 -6.11 2.81
CA HIS A 51 -3.37 -6.67 2.11
C HIS A 51 -3.04 -6.94 0.65
N TYR A 52 -3.59 -8.01 0.11
CA TYR A 52 -3.55 -8.30 -1.31
C TYR A 52 -4.93 -8.74 -1.80
N SER A 53 -5.16 -8.61 -3.09
CA SER A 53 -6.29 -9.20 -3.81
C SER A 53 -5.79 -9.79 -5.12
N THR A 54 -6.60 -10.63 -5.74
CA THR A 54 -6.31 -11.21 -7.05
C THR A 54 -7.29 -10.69 -8.09
N TYR A 55 -6.87 -10.69 -9.35
CA TYR A 55 -7.71 -10.34 -10.49
C TYR A 55 -7.47 -11.38 -11.59
N THR A 56 -8.48 -11.62 -12.43
CA THR A 56 -8.39 -12.59 -13.52
C THR A 56 -8.13 -11.90 -14.85
N GLN A 57 -8.79 -10.76 -15.10
CA GLN A 57 -8.60 -9.96 -16.29
C GLN A 57 -8.09 -8.57 -15.94
N GLU A 58 -7.33 -7.97 -16.86
CA GLU A 58 -6.80 -6.61 -16.67
C GLU A 58 -7.92 -5.58 -16.54
N ILE A 59 -9.07 -5.79 -17.18
CA ILE A 59 -10.23 -4.90 -17.05
C ILE A 59 -10.76 -4.85 -15.60
N ASP A 60 -10.81 -6.00 -14.92
CA ASP A 60 -11.26 -6.08 -13.52
C ASP A 60 -10.30 -5.30 -12.61
N LEU A 61 -9.00 -5.37 -12.88
CA LEU A 61 -7.99 -4.62 -12.15
C LEU A 61 -8.17 -3.12 -12.35
N LEU A 62 -8.40 -2.67 -13.59
CA LEU A 62 -8.58 -1.23 -13.88
C LEU A 62 -9.82 -0.68 -13.18
N ASP A 63 -10.91 -1.45 -13.14
CA ASP A 63 -12.13 -1.06 -12.40
C ASP A 63 -11.85 -0.98 -10.89
N GLN A 64 -11.15 -1.96 -10.31
CA GLN A 64 -10.74 -1.94 -8.90
C GLN A 64 -9.86 -0.73 -8.57
N LEU A 65 -8.85 -0.45 -9.40
CA LEU A 65 -7.95 0.69 -9.22
C LEU A 65 -8.71 2.03 -9.31
N THR A 66 -9.66 2.14 -10.23
CA THR A 66 -10.50 3.34 -10.38
C THR A 66 -11.34 3.58 -9.13
N ASN A 67 -11.93 2.52 -8.55
CA ASN A 67 -12.77 2.61 -7.36
C ASN A 67 -12.01 3.09 -6.10
N VAL A 68 -10.71 2.81 -6.02
CA VAL A 68 -9.87 3.21 -4.89
C VAL A 68 -9.03 4.47 -5.16
N ALA A 69 -9.07 5.01 -6.39
CA ALA A 69 -8.19 6.09 -6.82
C ALA A 69 -8.22 7.31 -5.87
N ALA A 70 -9.42 7.72 -5.43
CA ALA A 70 -9.59 8.85 -4.50
C ALA A 70 -9.06 8.56 -3.07
N GLN A 71 -8.77 7.31 -2.74
CA GLN A 71 -8.26 6.87 -1.44
C GLN A 71 -6.75 6.54 -1.49
N THR A 72 -6.13 6.58 -2.67
CA THR A 72 -4.73 6.20 -2.89
C THR A 72 -3.91 7.38 -3.39
N GLN A 73 -2.72 7.60 -2.80
CA GLN A 73 -1.84 8.70 -3.19
C GLN A 73 -1.02 8.41 -4.45
N CYS A 74 -0.67 7.14 -4.68
CA CYS A 74 0.11 6.76 -5.85
C CYS A 74 -0.18 5.31 -6.25
N LEU A 75 0.03 5.02 -7.53
CA LEU A 75 -0.01 3.67 -8.09
C LEU A 75 1.40 3.27 -8.50
N VAL A 76 1.81 2.05 -8.17
CA VAL A 76 3.10 1.50 -8.61
C VAL A 76 2.85 0.26 -9.47
N SER A 77 3.51 0.20 -10.62
CA SER A 77 3.36 -0.92 -11.55
C SER A 77 4.66 -1.24 -12.28
N ALA A 78 4.75 -2.45 -12.83
CA ALA A 78 5.92 -2.87 -13.61
C ALA A 78 6.12 -1.92 -14.79
N GLY A 79 7.26 -1.23 -14.82
CA GLY A 79 7.59 -0.25 -15.85
C GLY A 79 6.68 0.98 -15.91
N GLY A 80 5.84 1.25 -14.90
CA GLY A 80 4.87 2.35 -14.95
C GLY A 80 3.78 2.14 -16.01
N ARG A 81 3.35 0.88 -16.20
CA ARG A 81 2.40 0.44 -17.24
C ARG A 81 1.06 1.19 -17.23
N TYR A 82 0.58 1.64 -16.08
CA TYR A 82 -0.70 2.34 -15.96
C TYR A 82 -0.50 3.85 -15.95
N ALA A 83 -1.51 4.59 -16.44
CA ALA A 83 -1.48 6.05 -16.43
C ALA A 83 -1.28 6.60 -15.01
N GLY A 84 -0.34 7.53 -14.85
CA GLY A 84 0.01 8.11 -13.55
C GLY A 84 0.71 7.16 -12.58
N SER A 85 1.09 5.95 -13.00
CA SER A 85 1.79 4.99 -12.14
C SER A 85 3.30 5.11 -12.22
N PHE A 86 3.96 4.83 -11.10
CA PHE A 86 5.42 4.81 -11.00
C PHE A 86 5.98 3.40 -11.24
N PRO A 87 7.19 3.27 -11.82
CA PRO A 87 7.94 2.03 -11.80
C PRO A 87 8.26 1.58 -10.36
N PHE A 88 8.48 0.27 -10.17
CA PHE A 88 8.90 -0.27 -8.88
C PHE A 88 10.16 0.44 -8.35
N GLY A 89 10.14 0.78 -7.06
CA GLY A 89 11.21 1.51 -6.38
C GLY A 89 11.13 3.02 -6.52
N GLN A 90 10.60 3.55 -7.64
CA GLN A 90 10.61 4.99 -7.91
C GLN A 90 9.75 5.80 -6.93
N ALA A 91 8.61 5.26 -6.50
CA ALA A 91 7.71 5.93 -5.55
C ALA A 91 8.34 6.24 -4.18
N GLN A 92 9.51 5.66 -3.86
CA GLN A 92 10.27 5.99 -2.65
C GLN A 92 11.12 7.26 -2.78
N TYR A 93 11.17 7.85 -3.99
CA TYR A 93 11.92 9.06 -4.31
C TYR A 93 10.99 10.10 -4.97
N PRO A 94 9.98 10.61 -4.24
CA PRO A 94 9.05 11.59 -4.79
C PRO A 94 9.78 12.89 -5.15
N GLY A 95 9.44 13.43 -6.32
CA GLY A 95 9.86 14.75 -6.77
C GLY A 95 9.01 15.87 -6.16
N VAL A 96 9.43 17.11 -6.40
CA VAL A 96 8.75 18.30 -5.84
C VAL A 96 7.32 18.47 -6.37
N ALA A 97 7.04 17.97 -7.57
CA ALA A 97 5.72 18.04 -8.21
C ALA A 97 4.87 16.77 -7.99
N ASP A 98 5.36 15.78 -7.23
CA ASP A 98 4.62 14.54 -6.95
C ASP A 98 3.66 14.76 -5.76
N TYR A 99 2.67 15.63 -5.97
CA TYR A 99 1.65 15.93 -4.97
C TYR A 99 0.76 14.72 -4.71
N ALA A 100 0.52 14.43 -3.43
CA ALA A 100 -0.14 13.20 -3.00
C ALA A 100 -1.64 13.09 -3.39
N ASP A 101 -2.27 14.22 -3.69
CA ASP A 101 -3.64 14.35 -4.18
C ASP A 101 -3.69 14.82 -5.65
N GLY A 102 -2.53 14.98 -6.30
CA GLY A 102 -2.39 15.52 -7.64
C GLY A 102 -2.70 17.02 -7.76
N ILE A 103 -2.87 17.74 -6.65
CA ILE A 103 -3.16 19.18 -6.64
C ILE A 103 -1.86 19.96 -6.44
N ASP A 104 -1.55 20.85 -7.38
CA ASP A 104 -0.42 21.77 -7.23
C ASP A 104 -0.69 22.73 -6.07
N THR A 105 -0.01 22.50 -4.96
CA THR A 105 -0.19 23.30 -3.74
C THR A 105 0.23 24.75 -3.95
N MET A 106 1.21 25.03 -4.82
CA MET A 106 1.66 26.39 -5.10
C MET A 106 0.63 27.14 -5.95
N GLU A 107 0.04 26.48 -6.94
CA GLU A 107 -1.07 27.04 -7.72
C GLU A 107 -2.29 27.29 -6.83
N PHE A 108 -2.65 26.32 -5.98
CA PHE A 108 -3.75 26.44 -5.03
C PHE A 108 -3.59 27.66 -4.11
N LEU A 109 -2.41 27.84 -3.51
CA LEU A 109 -2.13 28.97 -2.62
C LEU A 109 -2.11 30.32 -3.36
N ALA A 110 -1.68 30.34 -4.62
CA ALA A 110 -1.63 31.57 -5.40
C ALA A 110 -3.02 32.03 -5.90
N ALA A 111 -3.96 31.10 -6.08
CA ALA A 111 -5.31 31.40 -6.56
C ALA A 111 -6.22 32.09 -5.52
N GLU A 112 -5.85 32.04 -4.23
CA GLU A 112 -6.58 32.73 -3.15
C GLU A 112 -6.06 34.14 -2.82
N LEU A 113 -5.09 34.66 -3.58
CA LEU A 113 -4.63 36.06 -3.55
C LEU A 113 -5.28 36.90 -4.65
#